data_AF-A0A166HYI9-F1
#
_entry.id   AF-A0A166HYI9-F1
#
_cell.length_a   1.000
_cell.length_b   1.000
_cell.length_c   1.000
_cell.angle_alpha   90.00
_cell.angle_beta   90.00
_cell.angle_gamma   90.00
#
_symmetry.space_group_name_H-M   'P 1'
#
loop_
_entity.id
_entity.type
_entity.pdbx_description
1 polymer ?
#
loop_
_entity_poly.entity_id
_entity_poly.type
_entity_poly.pdbx_seq_one_letter_code
_entity_poly.pdbx_strand_id
1 'polypeptide(L)'
;MFTGIIEEIGVVTTIETGADAIRLGIRGPLAVEGVRHGDSVAVSGVCLTVVEHTDEGFTADVMAQTLRMSTLDRVTIGDLVNLERAAQVATGSAGTSCRATSTARRRS
;
A
#
# COMPACT_ATOMS: atom_id res chain seq x y z
N MET A 1 8.54 -1.37 -0.04
CA MET A 1 9.32 -0.95 1.15
C MET A 1 8.92 0.49 1.45
N PHE A 2 8.82 0.92 2.71
CA PHE A 2 8.50 2.31 3.07
C PHE A 2 9.74 3.01 3.61
N THR A 3 9.88 4.30 3.33
CA THR A 3 11.02 5.15 3.66
C THR A 3 10.79 6.01 4.91
N GLY A 4 9.53 6.19 5.33
CA GLY A 4 9.12 7.09 6.40
C GLY A 4 9.03 8.55 5.96
N ILE A 5 9.07 8.82 4.66
CA ILE A 5 8.93 10.18 4.10
C ILE A 5 7.47 10.36 3.70
N ILE A 6 6.79 11.29 4.37
CA ILE A 6 5.38 11.59 4.08
C ILE A 6 5.32 12.37 2.76
N GLU A 7 4.59 11.82 1.80
CA GLU A 7 4.42 12.40 0.46
C GLU A 7 3.20 13.32 0.39
N GLU A 8 2.15 13.00 1.14
CA GLU A 8 0.90 13.74 1.12
C GLU A 8 0.18 13.66 2.48
N ILE A 9 -0.58 14.69 2.82
CA ILE A 9 -1.57 14.64 3.91
C ILE A 9 -2.93 14.37 3.28
N GLY A 10 -3.45 13.16 3.52
CA GLY A 10 -4.77 12.74 3.07
C GLY A 10 -5.87 13.06 4.08
N VAL A 11 -7.11 12.79 3.67
CA VAL A 11 -8.31 12.97 4.52
C VAL A 11 -9.13 11.70 4.51
N VAL A 12 -9.56 11.23 5.68
CA VAL A 12 -10.52 10.11 5.76
C VAL A 12 -11.89 10.58 5.28
N THR A 13 -12.43 9.93 4.26
CA THR A 13 -13.70 10.31 3.63
C THR A 13 -14.83 9.36 3.96
N THR A 14 -14.54 8.07 4.11
CA THR A 14 -15.54 7.06 4.46
C THR A 14 -14.96 6.05 5.44
N ILE A 15 -15.83 5.55 6.32
CA ILE A 15 -15.55 4.47 7.25
C ILE A 15 -16.76 3.53 7.22
N GLU A 16 -16.59 2.35 6.66
CA GLU A 16 -17.62 1.33 6.62
C GLU A 16 -17.24 0.18 7.55
N THR A 17 -18.00 0.00 8.62
CA THR A 17 -17.73 -1.03 9.62
C THR A 17 -18.35 -2.36 9.21
N GLY A 18 -17.51 -3.37 8.98
CA GLY A 18 -17.92 -4.77 8.84
C GLY A 18 -17.77 -5.56 10.15
N ALA A 19 -18.00 -6.87 10.07
CA ALA A 19 -17.93 -7.76 11.23
C ALA A 19 -16.51 -7.91 11.81
N ASP A 20 -15.52 -8.16 10.96
CA ASP A 20 -14.12 -8.42 11.36
C ASP A 20 -13.12 -7.42 10.79
N ALA A 21 -13.55 -6.58 9.86
CA ALA A 21 -12.75 -5.56 9.20
C ALA A 21 -13.59 -4.31 8.95
N ILE A 22 -12.91 -3.18 8.84
CA ILE A 22 -13.52 -1.94 8.34
C ILE A 22 -12.95 -1.63 6.96
N ARG A 23 -13.73 -0.96 6.12
CA ARG A 23 -13.24 -0.34 4.90
C ARG A 23 -13.05 1.14 5.13
N LEU A 24 -11.82 1.61 4.96
CA LEU A 24 -11.45 3.02 5.04
C LEU A 24 -11.36 3.60 3.64
N GLY A 25 -12.05 4.70 3.39
CA GLY A 25 -11.86 5.54 2.21
C GLY A 25 -11.01 6.75 2.55
N ILE A 26 -9.96 6.98 1.77
CA ILE A 26 -8.98 8.04 2.01
C ILE A 26 -8.83 8.86 0.74
N ARG A 27 -9.01 10.18 0.85
CA ARG A 27 -8.71 11.14 -0.20
C ARG A 27 -7.22 11.48 -0.16
N GLY A 28 -6.57 11.39 -1.30
CA GLY A 28 -5.15 11.69 -1.49
C GLY A 28 -4.78 11.56 -2.96
N PRO A 29 -5.03 12.60 -3.79
CA PRO A 29 -4.79 12.55 -5.23
C PRO A 29 -3.33 12.22 -5.60
N LEU A 30 -2.36 12.69 -4.80
CA LEU A 30 -0.95 12.39 -5.06
C LEU A 30 -0.62 10.94 -4.69
N ALA A 31 -1.16 10.44 -3.57
CA ALA A 31 -0.93 9.09 -3.09
C ALA A 31 -1.53 8.00 -4.00
N VAL A 32 -2.58 8.34 -4.78
CA VAL A 32 -3.18 7.42 -5.76
C VAL A 32 -2.61 7.56 -7.17
N GLU A 33 -1.72 8.52 -7.41
CA GLU A 33 -1.09 8.67 -8.72
C GLU A 33 -0.22 7.44 -9.03
N GLY A 34 -0.63 6.68 -10.04
CA GLY A 34 0.05 5.47 -10.48
C GLY A 34 -0.19 4.22 -9.61
N VAL A 35 -1.04 4.31 -8.58
CA VAL A 35 -1.44 3.17 -7.75
C VAL A 35 -2.34 2.21 -8.54
N ARG A 36 -2.20 0.92 -8.25
CA ARG A 36 -3.06 -0.15 -8.76
C ARG A 36 -3.69 -0.92 -7.62
N HIS A 37 -4.76 -1.65 -7.93
CA HIS A 37 -5.30 -2.65 -7.02
C HIS A 37 -4.20 -3.63 -6.57
N GLY A 38 -4.11 -3.85 -5.25
CA GLY A 38 -3.10 -4.71 -4.64
C GLY A 38 -1.79 -4.00 -4.28
N ASP A 39 -1.60 -2.74 -4.67
CA ASP A 39 -0.47 -1.95 -4.19
C ASP A 39 -0.61 -1.61 -2.70
N SER A 40 0.50 -1.26 -2.07
CA SER A 40 0.54 -0.92 -0.65
C SER A 40 0.79 0.57 -0.45
N VAL A 41 -0.04 1.19 0.38
CA VAL A 41 0.08 2.59 0.80
C VAL A 41 0.13 2.62 2.32
N ALA A 42 1.11 3.32 2.87
CA ALA A 42 1.21 3.55 4.30
C ALA A 42 0.32 4.73 4.70
N VAL A 43 -0.58 4.49 5.65
CA VAL A 43 -1.51 5.47 6.20
C VAL A 43 -1.20 5.65 7.67
N SER A 44 -0.65 6.82 8.02
CA SER A 44 -0.19 7.14 9.38
C SER A 44 0.71 6.07 10.00
N GLY A 45 1.54 5.43 9.15
CA GLY A 45 2.47 4.36 9.53
C GLY A 45 1.90 2.93 9.43
N VAL A 46 0.62 2.76 9.08
CA VAL A 46 0.00 1.45 8.88
C VAL A 46 0.02 1.09 7.40
N CYS A 47 0.65 -0.04 7.05
CA CYS A 47 0.66 -0.55 5.69
C CYS A 47 -0.72 -1.10 5.32
N LEU A 48 -1.39 -0.47 4.37
CA LEU A 48 -2.70 -0.86 3.86
C LEU A 48 -2.63 -1.25 2.39
N THR A 49 -3.38 -2.28 2.02
CA THR A 49 -3.49 -2.74 0.63
C THR A 49 -4.66 -2.05 -0.05
N VAL A 50 -4.41 -1.47 -1.22
CA VAL A 50 -5.43 -0.79 -2.03
C VAL A 50 -6.40 -1.81 -2.59
N VAL A 51 -7.68 -1.66 -2.25
CA VAL A 51 -8.78 -2.51 -2.71
C VAL A 51 -9.48 -1.85 -3.90
N GLU A 52 -9.79 -0.57 -3.82
CA GLU A 52 -10.30 0.22 -4.95
C GLU A 52 -9.60 1.57 -4.96
N HIS A 53 -9.50 2.19 -6.13
CA HIS A 53 -8.94 3.54 -6.26
C HIS A 53 -9.69 4.34 -7.31
N THR A 54 -9.64 5.65 -7.14
CA THR A 54 -10.17 6.69 -8.02
C THR A 54 -9.06 7.72 -8.25
N ASP A 55 -9.29 8.71 -9.10
CA ASP A 55 -8.34 9.80 -9.31
C ASP A 55 -8.17 10.71 -8.08
N GLU A 56 -9.08 10.63 -7.10
CA GLU A 56 -9.06 11.48 -5.91
C GLU A 56 -8.65 10.75 -4.62
N GLY A 57 -8.63 9.42 -4.61
CA GLY A 57 -8.45 8.65 -3.39
C GLY A 57 -8.63 7.15 -3.58
N PHE A 58 -8.40 6.40 -2.51
CA PHE A 58 -8.45 4.93 -2.51
C PHE A 58 -9.20 4.39 -1.30
N THR A 59 -9.58 3.11 -1.39
CA THR A 59 -10.16 2.35 -0.30
C THR A 59 -9.23 1.21 0.10
N ALA A 60 -9.21 0.90 1.40
CA ALA A 60 -8.47 -0.22 1.95
C ALA A 60 -9.25 -0.90 3.07
N ASP A 61 -9.14 -2.23 3.13
CA ASP A 61 -9.72 -3.03 4.19
C ASP A 61 -8.72 -3.17 5.35
N VAL A 62 -9.15 -2.80 6.55
CA VAL A 62 -8.36 -2.85 7.78
C VAL A 62 -9.02 -3.77 8.78
N MET A 63 -8.30 -4.82 9.17
CA MET A 63 -8.79 -5.75 10.19
C MET A 63 -9.02 -5.03 11.51
N ALA A 64 -10.11 -5.37 12.21
CA ALA A 64 -10.47 -4.73 13.46
C ALA A 64 -9.35 -4.85 14.52
N GLN A 65 -8.56 -5.93 14.48
CA GLN A 65 -7.38 -6.08 15.34
C GLN A 65 -6.29 -5.04 14.99
N THR A 66 -6.01 -4.82 13.71
CA THR A 66 -5.01 -3.84 13.26
C THR A 66 -5.40 -2.43 13.67
N LEU A 67 -6.68 -2.06 13.56
CA LEU A 67 -7.18 -0.78 14.06
C LEU A 67 -6.90 -0.62 15.55
N ARG A 68 -7.31 -1.59 16.37
CA ARG A 68 -7.14 -1.53 17.84
C ARG A 68 -5.68 -1.44 18.28
N MET A 69 -4.74 -1.90 17.45
CA MET A 69 -3.31 -1.92 17.75
C MET A 69 -2.53 -0.79 17.08
N SER A 70 -3.20 0.10 16.35
CA SER A 70 -2.57 1.19 15.61
C SER A 70 -3.16 2.55 15.96
N THR A 71 -2.54 3.59 15.42
CA THR A 71 -2.98 4.99 15.55
C THR A 71 -4.30 5.28 14.82
N LEU A 72 -4.85 4.29 14.09
CA LEU A 72 -6.13 4.39 13.38
C LEU A 72 -7.34 4.00 14.25
N ASP A 73 -7.16 3.65 15.53
CA ASP A 73 -8.25 3.23 16.42
C ASP A 73 -9.35 4.30 16.64
N ARG A 74 -8.96 5.57 16.55
CA ARG A 74 -9.77 6.76 16.84
C ARG A 74 -10.03 7.61 15.61
N VAL A 75 -9.68 7.12 14.43
CA VAL A 75 -9.86 7.88 13.21
C VAL A 75 -11.35 8.06 12.90
N THR A 76 -11.70 9.28 12.55
CA THR A 76 -13.06 9.69 12.18
C THR A 76 -13.06 10.30 10.77
N ILE A 77 -14.25 10.36 10.17
CA ILE A 77 -14.40 11.01 8.86
C ILE A 77 -14.03 12.49 9.00
N GLY A 78 -13.14 12.95 8.12
CA GLY A 78 -12.58 14.31 8.15
C GLY A 78 -11.18 14.41 8.77
N ASP A 79 -10.70 13.36 9.43
CA ASP A 79 -9.36 13.39 10.03
C ASP A 79 -8.25 13.37 8.96
N LEU A 80 -7.18 14.09 9.28
CA LEU A 80 -5.98 14.15 8.47
C LEU A 80 -5.08 12.93 8.76
N VAL A 81 -4.59 12.31 7.69
CA VAL A 81 -3.71 11.15 7.77
C VAL A 81 -2.45 11.35 6.92
N ASN A 82 -1.33 10.82 7.38
CA ASN A 82 -0.09 10.87 6.62
C ASN A 82 -0.08 9.76 5.57
N LEU A 83 0.20 10.09 4.32
CA LEU A 83 0.26 9.13 3.21
C LEU A 83 1.67 9.01 2.68
N GLU A 84 2.08 7.75 2.49
CA GLU A 84 3.35 7.38 1.86
C GLU A 84 3.12 6.17 0.95
N ARG A 85 3.57 6.24 -0.31
CA ARG A 85 3.46 5.10 -1.23
C ARG A 85 4.55 4.10 -0.92
N ALA A 86 4.27 2.81 -1.14
CA ALA A 86 5.35 1.84 -1.10
C ALA A 86 6.36 2.19 -2.21
N ALA A 87 7.62 2.40 -1.81
CA ALA A 87 8.70 2.50 -2.77
C ALA A 87 8.69 1.22 -3.60
N GLN A 88 8.35 1.39 -4.88
CA GLN A 88 8.52 0.37 -5.89
C GLN A 88 10.03 0.17 -5.98
N VAL A 89 10.52 -0.97 -5.49
CA VAL A 89 11.86 -1.41 -5.90
C VAL A 89 11.69 -1.74 -7.37
N ALA A 90 11.99 -0.76 -8.22
CA ALA A 90 12.13 -1.01 -9.63
C ALA A 90 13.15 -2.15 -9.75
N THR A 91 12.70 -3.31 -10.20
CA THR A 91 13.58 -4.32 -10.79
C THR A 91 14.10 -3.72 -12.09
N GLY A 92 14.96 -2.71 -11.95
CA GLY A 92 15.81 -2.18 -12.98
C GLY A 92 16.88 -3.22 -13.22
N SER A 93 16.83 -3.80 -14.41
CA SER A 93 17.86 -4.60 -15.05
C SER A 93 19.29 -4.11 -14.75
N ALA A 94 19.91 -4.67 -13.72
CA ALA A 94 21.35 -4.84 -13.55
C ALA A 94 21.64 -6.08 -12.69
N GLY A 95 20.81 -7.12 -12.84
CA GLY A 95 21.11 -8.46 -12.35
C GLY A 95 21.59 -9.29 -13.52
N THR A 96 22.90 -9.48 -13.62
CA THR A 96 23.53 -10.48 -14.49
C THR A 96 22.69 -11.74 -14.50
N SER A 97 22.22 -12.15 -15.69
CA SER A 97 21.43 -13.37 -15.82
C SER A 97 22.24 -14.54 -15.24
N CYS A 98 21.76 -15.14 -14.15
CA CYS A 98 22.13 -16.50 -13.80
C CYS A 98 21.47 -17.43 -14.82
N ARG A 99 22.03 -17.45 -16.03
CA ARG A 99 21.81 -18.51 -17.00
C ARG A 99 22.55 -19.72 -16.45
N ALA A 100 21.82 -20.60 -15.78
CA ALA A 100 22.31 -21.93 -15.44
C ALA A 100 22.63 -22.66 -16.75
N THR A 101 23.91 -22.67 -17.10
CA THR A 101 24.47 -23.42 -18.21
C THR A 101 24.44 -24.91 -17.84
N SER A 102 23.37 -25.62 -18.20
CA SER A 102 23.36 -27.09 -18.21
C SER A 102 23.80 -27.60 -19.58
N THR A 103 25.07 -27.35 -19.94
CA THR A 103 25.70 -28.05 -21.05
C THR A 103 26.03 -29.47 -20.59
N ALA A 104 25.09 -30.38 -20.79
CA ALA A 104 25.29 -31.82 -20.65
C ALA A 104 26.38 -32.27 -21.64
N ARG A 105 27.59 -32.40 -21.13
CA ARG A 105 28.73 -32.95 -21.86
C ARG A 105 28.58 -34.48 -21.91
N ARG A 106 27.92 -34.98 -22.95
CA ARG A 106 28.00 -36.37 -23.38
C ARG A 106 29.44 -36.60 -23.88
N ARG A 107 30.20 -37.45 -23.20
CA ARG A 107 31.44 -38.03 -23.73
C ARG A 107 31.15 -39.49 -24.07
N SER A 108 31.37 -39.79 -25.34
CA SER A 108 31.63 -41.11 -25.90
C SER A 108 32.91 -41.71 -25.31
#